data_AF-A0A162BGZ6-F1
#
_entry.id   AF-A0A162BGZ6-F1
#
_cell.length_a   1.000
_cell.length_b   1.000
_cell.length_c   1.000
_cell.angle_alpha   90.00
_cell.angle_beta   90.00
_cell.angle_gamma   90.00
#
_symmetry.space_group_name_H-M   'P 1'
#
loop_
_entity.id
_entity.type
_entity.pdbx_description
1 polymer ?
#
loop_
_entity_poly.entity_id
_entity_poly.type
_entity_poly.pdbx_seq_one_letter_code
_entity_poly.pdbx_strand_id
1 'polypeptide(L)'
;MKYRVRLKLKTKIKLAVLAAFLITFVSVLFWSLVHSELFQKQDLITYRQFSYIKPFSYGLRGSRSGAIKVVTIKPLTSAYVELVIQYKPNEKGEYCIGKRFKNGRFDGYSMAHTKKCL
;
A
#
# COMPACT_ATOMS: atom_id res chain seq x y z
N MET A 1 42.58 33.94 7.01
CA MET A 1 41.99 35.18 6.45
C MET A 1 40.49 34.99 6.27
N LYS A 2 39.64 35.77 6.96
CA LYS A 2 38.17 35.74 6.80
C LYS A 2 37.74 36.82 5.82
N TYR A 3 37.42 36.45 4.58
CA TYR A 3 36.76 37.35 3.63
C TYR A 3 35.31 37.59 4.07
N ARG A 4 35.01 38.76 4.65
CA ARG A 4 33.63 39.20 4.92
C ARG A 4 33.13 40.01 3.72
N VAL A 5 32.35 39.38 2.85
CA VAL A 5 31.68 40.06 1.74
C VAL A 5 30.51 40.88 2.29
N ARG A 6 30.66 42.20 2.39
CA ARG A 6 29.55 43.12 2.69
C ARG A 6 28.69 43.31 1.45
N LEU A 7 27.63 42.51 1.32
CA LEU A 7 26.61 42.68 0.30
C LEU A 7 25.82 43.98 0.54
N LYS A 8 25.71 44.83 -0.48
CA LYS A 8 24.87 46.03 -0.47
C LYS A 8 23.41 45.64 -0.22
N LEU A 9 22.65 46.51 0.45
CA LEU A 9 21.24 46.25 0.80
C LEU A 9 20.41 45.87 -0.45
N LYS A 10 20.64 46.56 -1.57
CA LYS A 10 19.98 46.27 -2.86
C LYS A 10 20.21 44.83 -3.35
N THR A 11 21.41 44.28 -3.16
CA THR A 11 21.72 42.90 -3.56
C THR A 11 21.07 41.88 -2.64
N LYS A 12 20.97 42.18 -1.34
CA LYS A 12 20.26 41.32 -0.37
C LYS A 12 18.77 41.22 -0.70
N ILE A 13 18.14 42.35 -1.03
CA ILE A 13 16.71 42.39 -1.41
C ILE A 13 16.48 41.60 -2.69
N LYS A 14 17.30 41.79 -3.73
CA LYS A 14 17.20 41.00 -4.97
C LYS A 14 17.34 39.50 -4.72
N LEU A 15 18.27 39.09 -3.85
CA LEU A 15 18.47 37.68 -3.49
C LEU A 15 17.25 37.11 -2.75
N ALA A 16 16.67 37.87 -1.82
CA ALA A 16 15.47 37.47 -1.08
C ALA A 16 14.25 37.31 -2.00
N VAL A 17 14.06 38.24 -2.94
CA VAL A 17 12.99 38.13 -3.95
C VAL A 17 13.18 36.90 -4.83
N LEU A 18 14.41 36.63 -5.26
CA LEU A 18 14.71 35.46 -6.10
C LEU A 18 14.48 34.14 -5.35
N ALA A 19 14.87 34.08 -4.07
CA ALA A 19 14.60 32.94 -3.22
C ALA A 19 13.09 32.73 -2.99
N ALA A 20 12.34 33.80 -2.74
CA ALA A 20 10.89 33.73 -2.58
C ALA A 20 10.22 33.19 -3.86
N PHE A 21 10.66 33.64 -5.03
CA PHE A 21 10.15 33.17 -6.32
C PHE A 21 10.46 31.69 -6.58
N LEU A 22 11.65 31.25 -6.19
CA LEU A 22 12.04 29.84 -6.29
C LEU A 22 11.19 28.95 -5.39
N ILE A 23 10.95 29.39 -4.15
CA ILE A 23 10.12 28.65 -3.20
C ILE A 23 8.69 28.54 -3.72
N THR A 24 8.08 29.63 -4.17
CA THR A 24 6.70 29.61 -4.70
C THR A 24 6.60 28.73 -5.95
N PHE A 25 7.56 28.81 -6.86
CA PHE A 25 7.59 27.96 -8.05
C PHE A 25 7.66 26.46 -7.70
N VAL A 26 8.55 26.09 -6.79
CA VAL A 26 8.68 24.69 -6.32
C VAL A 26 7.41 24.22 -5.62
N SER A 27 6.80 25.06 -4.77
CA SER A 27 5.54 24.74 -4.10
C SER A 27 4.41 24.47 -5.09
N VAL A 28 4.28 25.27 -6.16
CA VAL A 28 3.27 25.07 -7.20
C VAL A 28 3.52 23.77 -7.97
N LEU A 29 4.77 23.47 -8.33
CA LEU A 29 5.12 22.20 -8.97
C LEU A 29 4.78 20.98 -8.10
N PHE A 30 5.14 21.03 -6.81
CA PHE A 30 4.79 19.97 -5.85
C PHE A 30 3.28 19.80 -5.73
N TRP A 31 2.53 20.91 -5.64
CA TRP A 31 1.08 20.87 -5.56
C TRP A 31 0.46 20.20 -6.80
N SER A 32 0.95 20.56 -7.99
CA SER A 32 0.52 19.98 -9.26
C SER A 32 0.88 18.49 -9.36
N LEU A 33 2.05 18.07 -8.86
CA LEU A 33 2.47 16.66 -8.85
C LEU A 33 1.59 15.82 -7.91
N VAL A 34 1.33 16.31 -6.69
CA VAL A 34 0.46 15.61 -5.72
C VAL A 34 -0.97 15.48 -6.23
N HIS A 35 -1.46 16.48 -6.98
CA HIS A 35 -2.80 16.44 -7.60
C HIS A 35 -2.82 15.80 -8.99
N SER A 36 -1.67 15.41 -9.53
CA SER A 36 -1.63 14.73 -10.83
C SER A 36 -2.24 13.34 -10.72
N GLU A 37 -2.81 12.85 -11.82
CA GLU A 37 -3.36 11.50 -11.92
C GLU A 37 -2.35 10.39 -11.57
N LEU A 38 -1.04 10.68 -11.62
CA LEU A 38 0.00 9.72 -11.23
C LEU A 38 -0.03 9.40 -9.74
N PHE A 39 -0.28 10.39 -8.88
CA PHE A 39 -0.36 10.23 -7.43
C PHE A 39 -1.79 10.03 -6.93
N GLN A 40 -2.78 10.55 -7.66
CA GLN A 40 -4.19 10.36 -7.35
C GLN A 40 -4.78 9.07 -7.91
N LYS A 41 -4.04 8.28 -8.72
CA LYS A 41 -4.47 6.94 -9.12
C LYS A 41 -4.67 6.10 -7.86
N GLN A 42 -5.93 6.00 -7.43
CA GLN A 42 -6.34 5.08 -6.39
C GLN A 42 -5.93 3.69 -6.84
N ASP A 43 -5.16 3.01 -5.99
CA ASP A 43 -4.71 1.66 -6.26
C ASP A 43 -5.93 0.77 -6.56
N LEU A 44 -6.06 0.35 -7.81
CA LEU A 44 -7.17 -0.49 -8.22
C LEU A 44 -6.88 -1.93 -7.75
N ILE A 45 -7.51 -2.31 -6.64
CA ILE A 45 -7.44 -3.67 -6.11
C ILE A 45 -8.49 -4.51 -6.83
N THR A 46 -8.02 -5.51 -7.58
CA THR A 46 -8.88 -6.49 -8.25
C THR A 46 -8.59 -7.88 -7.74
N TYR A 47 -9.64 -8.70 -7.62
CA TYR A 47 -9.52 -10.09 -7.19
C TYR A 47 -9.87 -11.00 -8.36
N ARG A 48 -9.01 -11.97 -8.66
CA ARG A 48 -9.17 -12.93 -9.76
C ARG A 48 -8.82 -14.34 -9.29
N GLN A 49 -9.24 -15.36 -10.05
CA GLN A 49 -8.88 -16.77 -9.84
C GLN A 49 -9.17 -17.23 -8.40
N PHE A 50 -10.47 -17.40 -8.11
CA PHE A 50 -10.95 -17.85 -6.81
C PHE A 50 -10.89 -19.38 -6.71
N SER A 51 -10.47 -19.90 -5.57
CA SER A 51 -10.39 -21.35 -5.32
C SER A 51 -10.63 -21.66 -3.85
N TYR A 52 -11.26 -22.80 -3.57
CA TYR A 52 -11.33 -23.37 -2.23
C TYR A 52 -9.99 -24.00 -1.85
N ILE A 53 -9.47 -23.64 -0.68
CA ILE A 53 -8.20 -24.15 -0.16
C ILE A 53 -8.38 -24.51 1.32
N LYS A 54 -7.92 -25.71 1.67
CA LYS A 54 -7.84 -26.16 3.06
C LYS A 54 -6.61 -25.53 3.75
N PRO A 55 -6.75 -24.97 4.96
CA PRO A 55 -5.62 -24.40 5.67
C PRO A 55 -4.62 -25.49 6.05
N PHE A 56 -3.32 -25.17 5.97
CA PHE A 56 -2.24 -26.02 6.45
C PHE A 56 -2.10 -25.92 7.97
N SER A 57 -2.20 -24.71 8.51
CA SER A 57 -2.19 -24.47 9.94
C SER A 57 -3.04 -23.25 10.31
N TYR A 58 -3.42 -23.17 11.58
CA TYR A 58 -4.12 -22.04 12.18
C TYR A 58 -3.26 -21.46 13.31
N GLY A 59 -3.34 -20.14 13.48
CA GLY A 59 -2.60 -19.43 14.51
C GLY A 59 -3.35 -18.22 15.02
N LEU A 60 -2.91 -17.73 16.17
CA LEU A 60 -3.33 -16.46 16.74
C LEU A 60 -2.12 -15.53 16.70
N ARG A 61 -2.29 -14.34 16.11
CA ARG A 61 -1.24 -13.34 16.01
C ARG A 61 -1.61 -12.12 16.84
N GLY A 62 -0.71 -11.71 17.74
CA GLY A 62 -0.90 -10.56 18.64
C GLY A 62 -1.10 -10.96 20.10
N SER A 63 -1.29 -9.95 20.97
CA SER A 63 -1.54 -10.15 22.40
C SER A 63 -2.92 -10.76 22.66
N ARG A 64 -3.07 -11.53 23.75
CA ARG A 64 -4.28 -12.30 24.09
C ARG A 64 -5.60 -11.50 24.05
N SER A 65 -5.57 -10.19 24.29
CA SER A 65 -6.76 -9.33 24.29
C SER A 65 -7.19 -8.82 22.91
N GLY A 66 -6.38 -9.01 21.86
CA GLY A 66 -6.65 -8.54 20.50
C GLY A 66 -6.12 -9.49 19.42
N ALA A 67 -6.02 -10.77 19.75
CA ALA A 67 -5.38 -11.75 18.89
C ALA A 67 -6.17 -11.95 17.59
N ILE A 68 -5.51 -11.69 16.46
CA ILE A 68 -6.06 -11.88 15.13
C ILE A 68 -5.88 -13.34 14.74
N LYS A 69 -6.97 -14.00 14.38
CA LYS A 69 -6.90 -15.36 13.82
C LYS A 69 -6.30 -15.32 12.43
N VAL A 70 -5.26 -16.12 12.23
CA VAL A 70 -4.57 -16.27 10.94
C VAL A 70 -4.59 -17.73 10.52
N VAL A 71 -4.62 -17.95 9.21
CA VAL A 71 -4.49 -19.28 8.60
C VAL A 71 -3.32 -19.26 7.64
N THR A 72 -2.53 -20.32 7.66
CA THR A 72 -1.46 -20.53 6.70
C THR A 72 -1.98 -21.47 5.62
N ILE A 73 -1.87 -21.06 4.37
CA ILE A 73 -2.27 -21.85 3.21
C ILE A 73 -1.05 -22.19 2.35
N LYS A 74 -1.15 -23.25 1.55
CA LYS A 74 -0.18 -23.59 0.51
C LYS A 74 -0.85 -23.51 -0.85
N PRO A 75 -0.72 -22.40 -1.58
CA PRO A 75 -1.21 -22.31 -2.94
C PRO A 75 -0.43 -23.26 -3.86
N LEU A 76 -1.08 -23.79 -4.89
CA LEU A 76 -0.51 -24.79 -5.82
C LEU A 76 0.84 -24.39 -6.44
N THR A 77 1.13 -23.10 -6.55
CA THR A 77 2.28 -22.57 -7.30
C THR A 77 3.19 -21.66 -6.46
N SER A 78 3.05 -21.62 -5.14
CA SER A 78 3.82 -20.68 -4.32
C SER A 78 4.20 -21.23 -2.95
N ALA A 79 5.09 -20.50 -2.27
CA ALA A 79 5.39 -20.70 -0.86
C ALA A 79 4.13 -20.57 0.02
N TYR A 80 4.25 -21.03 1.26
CA TYR A 80 3.21 -20.87 2.27
C TYR A 80 2.87 -19.39 2.47
N VAL A 81 1.57 -19.08 2.58
CA VAL A 81 1.09 -17.72 2.75
C VAL A 81 0.19 -17.66 3.97
N GLU A 82 0.47 -16.70 4.87
CA GLU A 82 -0.41 -16.39 6.00
C GLU A 82 -1.51 -15.43 5.56
N LEU A 83 -2.76 -15.74 5.93
CA LEU A 83 -3.93 -14.93 5.65
C LEU A 83 -4.71 -14.67 6.94
N VAL A 84 -5.21 -13.45 7.09
CA VAL A 84 -6.04 -13.03 8.22
C VAL A 84 -7.47 -13.50 8.02
N ILE A 85 -8.02 -14.25 8.98
CA ILE A 85 -9.39 -14.78 8.91
C ILE A 85 -10.39 -13.64 9.03
N GLN A 86 -11.08 -13.34 7.93
CA GLN A 86 -12.17 -12.38 7.90
C GLN A 86 -13.56 -13.05 7.92
N TYR A 87 -13.64 -14.31 7.46
CA TYR A 87 -14.91 -15.04 7.31
C TYR A 87 -14.82 -16.46 7.88
N LYS A 88 -15.97 -17.05 8.20
CA LYS A 88 -16.05 -18.45 8.66
C LYS A 88 -15.75 -19.42 7.50
N PRO A 89 -15.07 -20.56 7.77
CA PRO A 89 -14.87 -21.61 6.78
C PRO A 89 -16.21 -22.24 6.35
N ASN A 90 -16.23 -22.88 5.18
CA ASN A 90 -17.39 -23.68 4.76
C ASN A 90 -17.53 -24.96 5.61
N GLU A 91 -18.59 -25.74 5.38
CA GLU A 91 -18.85 -27.00 6.11
C GLU A 91 -17.72 -28.03 5.99
N LYS A 92 -16.92 -27.97 4.92
CA LYS A 92 -15.77 -28.84 4.68
C LYS A 92 -14.46 -28.33 5.30
N GLY A 93 -14.49 -27.19 6.01
CA GLY A 93 -13.31 -26.58 6.61
C GLY A 93 -12.40 -25.86 5.61
N GLU A 94 -12.91 -25.50 4.43
CA GLU A 94 -12.17 -24.83 3.37
C GLU A 94 -12.50 -23.34 3.35
N TYR A 95 -11.50 -22.55 2.94
CA TYR A 95 -11.65 -21.10 2.75
C TYR A 95 -11.66 -20.77 1.26
N CYS A 96 -12.48 -19.79 0.88
CA CYS A 96 -12.47 -19.23 -0.47
C CYS A 96 -11.37 -18.17 -0.57
N ILE A 97 -10.43 -18.36 -1.50
CA ILE A 97 -9.22 -17.55 -1.62
C ILE A 97 -9.11 -17.06 -3.06
N GLY A 98 -8.88 -15.76 -3.22
CA GLY A 98 -8.64 -15.13 -4.52
C GLY A 98 -7.23 -14.55 -4.62
N LYS A 99 -6.70 -14.49 -5.83
CA LYS A 99 -5.48 -13.73 -6.13
C LYS A 99 -5.82 -12.24 -6.16
N ARG A 100 -5.12 -11.47 -5.33
CA ARG A 100 -5.20 -10.02 -5.27
C ARG A 100 -4.20 -9.41 -6.26
N PHE A 101 -4.70 -8.51 -7.10
CA PHE A 101 -3.90 -7.74 -8.03
C PHE A 101 -4.05 -6.26 -7.70
N LYS A 102 -2.91 -5.57 -7.57
CA LYS A 102 -2.82 -4.14 -7.33
C LYS A 102 -2.31 -3.48 -8.62
N ASN A 103 -3.12 -2.61 -9.23
CA ASN A 103 -2.80 -1.95 -10.49
C ASN A 103 -2.39 -2.95 -11.61
N GLY A 104 -3.09 -4.07 -11.69
CA GLY A 104 -2.84 -5.13 -12.67
C GLY A 104 -1.64 -6.05 -12.38
N ARG A 105 -0.86 -5.79 -11.32
CA ARG A 105 0.24 -6.65 -10.87
C ARG A 105 -0.19 -7.55 -9.73
N PHE A 106 0.31 -8.78 -9.71
CA PHE A 106 0.03 -9.71 -8.62
C PHE A 106 0.62 -9.19 -7.31
N ASP A 107 -0.21 -9.11 -6.28
CA ASP A 107 0.12 -8.51 -4.99
C ASP A 107 -0.02 -9.51 -3.83
N GLY A 108 -0.70 -10.65 -4.06
CA GLY A 108 -0.76 -11.74 -3.09
C GLY A 108 -2.07 -12.50 -3.14
N TYR A 109 -2.34 -13.26 -2.08
CA TYR A 109 -3.60 -13.96 -1.89
C TYR A 109 -4.42 -13.27 -0.81
N SER A 110 -5.74 -13.37 -0.90
CA SER A 110 -6.65 -12.83 0.11
C SER A 110 -7.88 -13.71 0.22
N MET A 111 -8.45 -13.80 1.42
CA MET A 111 -9.74 -14.44 1.59
C MET A 111 -10.82 -13.65 0.86
N ALA A 112 -11.60 -14.36 0.06
CA ALA A 112 -12.77 -13.83 -0.61
C ALA A 112 -14.04 -14.40 0.05
N HIS A 113 -15.16 -13.73 -0.17
CA HIS A 113 -16.45 -14.25 0.27
C HIS A 113 -16.72 -15.58 -0.46
N THR A 114 -17.23 -16.57 0.25
CA THR A 114 -17.58 -17.90 -0.28
C THR A 114 -18.38 -17.89 -1.57
N LYS A 115 -19.30 -16.93 -1.74
CA LYS A 115 -20.09 -16.71 -2.97
C LYS A 115 -19.25 -16.47 -4.24
N LYS A 116 -17.97 -16.08 -4.10
CA LYS A 116 -17.05 -15.85 -5.23
C LYS A 116 -16.36 -17.12 -5.72
N CYS A 117 -16.39 -18.20 -4.93
CA CYS A 117 -15.83 -19.50 -5.29
C CYS A 117 -16.89 -20.53 -5.72
N LEU A 118 -18.18 -20.17 -5.68
CA LEU A 118 -19.30 -20.99 -6.18
C LEU A 118 -19.42 -20.91 -7.69
#